data_AF-A0A0A1V0V9-F1
#
_entry.id   AF-A0A0A1V0V9-F1
#
_cell.length_a   1.000
_cell.length_b   1.000
_cell.length_c   1.000
_cell.angle_alpha   90.00
_cell.angle_beta   90.00
_cell.angle_gamma   90.00
#
_symmetry.space_group_name_H-M   'P 1'
#
loop_
_entity.id
_entity.type
_entity.pdbx_description
1 polymer ?
#
loop_
_entity_poly.entity_id
_entity_poly.type
_entity_poly.pdbx_seq_one_letter_code
_entity_poly.pdbx_strand_id
1 'polypeptide(L)'
;MARRQHLTLTVLLAIVVLLSITYIFSGSSALSPARLLKSGRNSEIPLTADGKKPDPASKPGFEIDLEAIPDLSEGDSIAPKLENATLKAELGRATWKFLHTMVARFPDKPTDSDRKTLESFFLLFGRLYPCGDCARHFRGMLDKYPPQTSSRNAAAGWLCALHNMVNKRLEKPTFDCTKIGDFYDCGCGDDKKEADKKETDKGEEEDKKQKVTRDEGGDATIPGLGGLDKQWSKAIEGL
;
A
#
# COMPACT_ATOMS: atom_id res chain seq x y z
N MET A 1 -5.44 -65.35 -6.62
CA MET A 1 -4.13 -64.67 -6.83
C MET A 1 -4.22 -63.40 -7.69
N ALA A 2 -5.23 -63.22 -8.55
CA ALA A 2 -5.35 -62.03 -9.43
C ALA A 2 -5.52 -60.67 -8.72
N ARG A 3 -6.22 -60.60 -7.56
CA ARG A 3 -6.50 -59.32 -6.87
C ARG A 3 -5.25 -58.62 -6.31
N ARG A 4 -4.19 -59.38 -5.98
CA ARG A 4 -2.91 -58.82 -5.51
C ARG A 4 -2.07 -58.26 -6.66
N GLN A 5 -2.13 -58.89 -7.83
CA GLN A 5 -1.41 -58.44 -9.03
C GLN A 5 -1.99 -57.15 -9.61
N HIS A 6 -3.31 -56.97 -9.55
CA HIS A 6 -3.93 -55.70 -9.95
C HIS A 6 -3.54 -54.54 -9.02
N LEU A 7 -3.47 -54.78 -7.71
CA LEU A 7 -3.09 -53.74 -6.74
C LEU A 7 -1.62 -53.30 -6.93
N THR A 8 -0.72 -54.25 -7.19
CA THR A 8 0.70 -53.93 -7.46
C THR A 8 0.88 -53.15 -8.76
N LEU A 9 0.11 -53.48 -9.81
CA LEU A 9 0.17 -52.77 -11.09
C LEU A 9 -0.37 -51.33 -10.95
N THR A 10 -1.47 -51.13 -10.22
CA THR A 10 -2.04 -49.80 -10.00
C THR A 10 -1.11 -48.90 -9.18
N VAL A 11 -0.42 -49.46 -8.18
CA VAL A 11 0.54 -48.71 -7.36
C VAL A 11 1.77 -48.32 -8.18
N LEU A 12 2.29 -49.22 -9.02
CA LEU A 12 3.40 -48.94 -9.93
C LEU A 12 3.05 -47.82 -10.92
N LEU A 13 1.87 -47.88 -11.53
CA LEU A 13 1.41 -46.82 -12.44
C LEU A 13 1.29 -45.46 -11.74
N ALA A 14 0.75 -45.42 -10.51
CA ALA A 14 0.65 -44.18 -9.74
C ALA A 14 2.03 -43.58 -9.41
N ILE A 15 3.02 -44.41 -9.06
CA ILE A 15 4.40 -43.95 -8.78
C ILE A 15 5.05 -43.38 -10.05
N VAL A 16 4.90 -44.03 -11.20
CA VAL A 16 5.46 -43.54 -12.47
C VAL A 16 4.85 -42.19 -12.86
N VAL A 17 3.53 -42.02 -12.68
CA VAL A 17 2.85 -40.75 -12.94
C VAL A 17 3.36 -39.65 -12.01
N LEU A 18 3.48 -39.93 -10.70
CA LEU A 18 4.01 -38.95 -9.74
C LEU A 18 5.45 -38.55 -10.07
N LEU A 19 6.32 -39.51 -10.39
CA LEU A 19 7.71 -39.22 -10.76
C LEU A 19 7.81 -38.39 -12.05
N SER A 20 6.96 -38.68 -13.04
CA SER A 20 6.89 -37.92 -14.29
C SER A 20 6.45 -36.48 -14.06
N ILE A 21 5.44 -36.26 -13.20
CA ILE A 21 5.00 -34.92 -12.79
C ILE A 21 6.14 -34.19 -12.09
N THR A 22 6.82 -34.82 -11.11
CA THR A 22 7.94 -34.17 -10.41
C THR A 22 9.11 -33.81 -11.33
N TYR A 23 9.36 -34.59 -12.39
CA TYR A 23 10.40 -34.31 -13.37
C TYR A 23 10.05 -33.10 -14.24
N ILE A 24 8.80 -32.99 -14.70
CA ILE A 24 8.32 -31.85 -15.50
C ILE A 24 8.37 -30.54 -14.68
N PHE A 25 7.98 -30.60 -13.39
CA PHE A 25 8.00 -29.42 -12.53
C PHE A 25 9.41 -29.06 -12.00
N SER A 26 10.34 -30.01 -11.91
CA SER A 26 11.75 -29.75 -11.53
C SER A 26 12.64 -29.32 -12.71
N GLY A 27 12.17 -29.44 -13.96
CA GLY A 27 12.92 -29.10 -15.18
C GLY A 27 13.04 -27.60 -15.49
N SER A 28 12.44 -26.72 -14.68
CA SER A 28 12.51 -25.26 -14.88
C SER A 28 13.30 -24.59 -13.77
N SER A 29 14.59 -24.89 -13.66
CA SER A 29 15.54 -24.12 -12.84
C SER A 29 16.96 -24.32 -13.34
N ALA A 30 17.32 -23.59 -14.40
CA ALA A 30 18.71 -23.41 -14.81
C ALA A 30 18.97 -21.96 -15.20
N LEU A 31 19.02 -21.07 -14.20
CA LEU A 31 19.84 -19.85 -14.28
C LEU A 31 20.79 -19.85 -13.08
N SER A 32 22.04 -20.23 -13.34
CA SER A 32 23.14 -20.11 -12.36
C SER A 32 23.63 -18.65 -12.28
N PRO A 33 23.87 -18.11 -11.08
CA PRO A 33 24.44 -16.79 -10.88
C PRO A 33 25.97 -16.90 -10.75
N ALA A 34 26.70 -16.91 -11.87
CA ALA A 34 28.16 -16.79 -11.84
C ALA A 34 28.72 -16.37 -13.20
N ARG A 35 28.77 -15.06 -13.46
CA ARG A 35 29.74 -14.40 -14.35
C ARG A 35 29.67 -12.88 -14.15
N LEU A 36 29.95 -12.45 -12.92
CA LEU A 36 30.56 -11.15 -12.69
C LEU A 36 32.06 -11.31 -12.93
N LEU A 37 32.69 -10.30 -13.55
CA LEU A 37 34.13 -10.07 -13.71
C LEU A 37 34.84 -10.81 -14.87
N LYS A 38 34.79 -10.21 -16.07
CA LYS A 38 36.02 -9.99 -16.87
C LYS A 38 35.75 -9.01 -18.03
N SER A 39 36.45 -7.89 -18.04
CA SER A 39 37.43 -7.57 -19.10
C SER A 39 37.62 -6.05 -19.17
N GLY A 40 38.85 -5.63 -18.88
CA GLY A 40 39.27 -4.24 -18.98
C GLY A 40 39.47 -3.78 -20.43
N ARG A 41 39.51 -2.45 -20.53
CA ARG A 41 40.32 -1.61 -21.43
C ARG A 41 40.82 -2.27 -22.72
N ASN A 42 40.24 -1.86 -23.84
CA ASN A 42 40.89 -1.03 -24.85
C ASN A 42 39.90 -0.78 -25.99
N SER A 43 39.56 0.47 -26.23
CA SER A 43 39.05 0.89 -27.54
C SER A 43 39.61 2.28 -27.78
N GLU A 44 40.62 2.28 -28.65
CA GLU A 44 41.19 3.46 -29.27
C GLU A 44 40.05 4.27 -29.91
N ILE A 45 40.05 5.57 -29.64
CA ILE A 45 39.08 6.52 -30.18
C ILE A 45 39.47 6.75 -31.65
N PRO A 46 38.60 6.49 -32.64
CA PRO A 46 38.78 7.03 -33.97
C PRO A 46 38.45 8.53 -33.89
N LEU A 47 39.44 9.37 -34.19
CA LEU A 47 39.25 10.80 -34.39
C LEU A 47 38.24 11.01 -35.53
N THR A 48 37.03 11.47 -35.22
CA THR A 48 36.12 11.99 -36.24
C THR A 48 36.58 13.38 -36.66
N ALA A 49 36.65 13.61 -37.97
CA ALA A 49 37.28 14.75 -38.63
C ALA A 49 36.54 16.09 -38.52
N ASP A 50 35.57 16.23 -37.62
CA ASP A 50 34.79 17.44 -37.46
C ASP A 50 34.83 17.85 -36.00
N GLY A 51 35.53 18.96 -35.69
CA GLY A 51 35.78 19.50 -34.36
C GLY A 51 34.55 20.00 -33.61
N LYS A 52 33.49 19.19 -33.54
CA LYS A 52 32.28 19.46 -32.76
C LYS A 52 32.34 18.64 -31.47
N LYS A 53 32.37 19.35 -30.34
CA LYS A 53 32.29 18.77 -29.00
C LYS A 53 31.04 17.86 -28.94
N PRO A 54 31.16 16.57 -28.60
CA PRO A 54 29.99 15.74 -28.40
C PRO A 54 29.24 16.27 -27.18
N ASP A 55 27.96 16.56 -27.36
CA ASP A 55 27.05 16.79 -26.25
C ASP A 55 27.12 15.56 -25.33
N PRO A 56 27.20 15.75 -24.00
CA PRO A 56 27.20 14.64 -23.06
C PRO A 56 25.83 13.97 -23.15
N ALA A 57 25.75 12.95 -24.00
CA ALA A 57 24.59 12.13 -24.23
C ALA A 57 24.03 11.68 -22.87
N SER A 58 22.83 12.19 -22.60
CA SER A 58 21.91 11.72 -21.58
C SER A 58 21.85 10.19 -21.62
N LYS A 59 21.97 9.59 -20.44
CA LYS A 59 21.62 8.18 -20.23
C LYS A 59 20.19 7.98 -20.74
N PRO A 60 19.80 6.81 -21.26
CA PRO A 60 18.39 6.50 -21.49
C PRO A 60 17.70 6.33 -20.13
N GLY A 61 17.37 7.44 -19.48
CA GLY A 61 16.59 7.53 -18.26
C GLY A 61 15.23 8.12 -18.60
N PHE A 62 14.17 7.61 -17.97
CA PHE A 62 12.86 8.24 -18.01
C PHE A 62 12.97 9.62 -17.35
N GLU A 63 12.85 10.69 -18.15
CA GLU A 63 12.73 12.06 -17.66
C GLU A 63 11.26 12.46 -17.64
N ILE A 64 10.81 13.04 -16.53
CA ILE A 64 9.45 13.58 -16.41
C ILE A 64 9.45 14.97 -17.05
N ASP A 65 8.71 15.13 -18.14
CA ASP A 65 8.43 16.42 -18.74
C ASP A 65 7.44 17.20 -17.84
N LEU A 66 7.99 18.07 -17.00
CA LEU A 66 7.22 18.91 -16.08
C LEU A 66 6.35 19.93 -16.82
N GLU A 67 6.72 20.33 -18.04
CA GLU A 67 5.95 21.30 -18.84
C GLU A 67 4.69 20.67 -19.45
N ALA A 68 4.69 19.35 -19.66
CA ALA A 68 3.56 18.59 -20.18
C ALA A 68 2.59 18.07 -19.10
N ILE A 69 2.84 18.29 -17.81
CA ILE A 69 1.94 17.84 -16.74
C ILE A 69 0.64 18.69 -16.79
N PRO A 70 -0.54 18.06 -16.98
CA PRO A 70 -1.80 18.79 -17.01
C PRO A 70 -2.11 19.39 -15.63
N ASP A 71 -2.92 20.45 -15.60
CA ASP A 71 -3.48 20.92 -14.33
C ASP A 71 -4.25 19.77 -13.66
N LEU A 72 -3.82 19.42 -12.45
CA LEU A 72 -4.34 18.30 -11.65
C LEU A 72 -5.78 18.58 -11.18
N SER A 73 -6.15 19.85 -11.10
CA SER A 73 -7.47 20.33 -10.69
C SER A 73 -8.47 20.21 -11.84
N GLU A 74 -8.01 20.34 -13.09
CA GLU A 74 -8.87 20.34 -14.28
C GLU A 74 -9.12 18.92 -14.85
N GLY A 75 -10.14 18.81 -15.70
CA GLY A 75 -10.51 17.58 -16.41
C GLY A 75 -11.55 16.70 -15.72
N ASP A 76 -12.16 15.78 -16.48
CA ASP A 76 -13.07 14.76 -15.94
C ASP A 76 -12.29 13.49 -15.51
N SER A 77 -13.00 12.54 -14.91
CA SER A 77 -12.51 11.18 -14.76
C SER A 77 -12.11 10.57 -16.11
N ILE A 78 -10.94 9.96 -16.16
CA ILE A 78 -10.43 9.26 -17.34
C ILE A 78 -11.18 7.95 -17.57
N ALA A 79 -11.60 7.29 -16.48
CA ALA A 79 -12.29 6.01 -16.55
C ALA A 79 -13.77 6.19 -16.91
N PRO A 80 -14.36 5.28 -17.71
CA PRO A 80 -15.80 5.24 -17.92
C PRO A 80 -16.54 4.77 -16.65
N LYS A 81 -17.87 4.81 -16.69
CA LYS A 81 -18.71 4.28 -15.62
C LYS A 81 -18.45 2.77 -15.41
N LEU A 82 -18.31 2.36 -14.16
CA LEU A 82 -18.18 0.94 -13.81
C LEU A 82 -19.58 0.38 -13.48
N GLU A 83 -20.14 -0.43 -14.37
CA GLU A 83 -21.53 -0.90 -14.24
C GLU A 83 -21.68 -2.08 -13.26
N ASN A 84 -20.69 -2.97 -13.18
CA ASN A 84 -20.77 -4.16 -12.33
C ASN A 84 -20.66 -3.78 -10.84
N ALA A 85 -21.75 -3.95 -10.09
CA ALA A 85 -21.84 -3.56 -8.69
C ALA A 85 -20.89 -4.36 -7.76
N THR A 86 -20.71 -5.66 -8.00
CA THR A 86 -19.82 -6.51 -7.21
C THR A 86 -18.36 -6.07 -7.39
N LEU A 87 -17.92 -5.90 -8.64
CA LEU A 87 -16.58 -5.42 -8.94
C LEU A 87 -16.34 -4.00 -8.40
N LYS A 88 -17.35 -3.12 -8.49
CA LYS A 88 -17.29 -1.79 -7.89
C LYS A 88 -17.09 -1.83 -6.38
N ALA A 89 -17.80 -2.72 -5.68
CA ALA A 89 -17.67 -2.88 -4.24
C ALA A 89 -16.31 -3.47 -3.83
N GLU A 90 -15.83 -4.50 -4.55
CA GLU A 90 -14.51 -5.08 -4.33
C GLU A 90 -13.39 -4.06 -4.53
N LEU A 91 -13.43 -3.34 -5.64
CA LEU A 91 -12.50 -2.24 -5.93
C LEU A 91 -12.55 -1.18 -4.85
N GLY A 92 -13.74 -0.75 -4.43
CA GLY A 92 -13.94 0.23 -3.37
C GLY A 92 -13.25 -0.19 -2.06
N ARG A 93 -13.49 -1.42 -1.60
CA ARG A 93 -12.89 -1.95 -0.36
C ARG A 93 -11.36 -2.02 -0.43
N ALA A 94 -10.82 -2.56 -1.52
CA ALA A 94 -9.38 -2.64 -1.71
C ALA A 94 -8.74 -1.24 -1.72
N THR A 95 -9.39 -0.28 -2.39
CA THR A 95 -8.92 1.09 -2.49
C THR A 95 -8.96 1.81 -1.15
N TRP A 96 -10.06 1.71 -0.40
CA TRP A 96 -10.15 2.34 0.91
C TRP A 96 -9.11 1.76 1.87
N LYS A 97 -8.83 0.45 1.81
CA LYS A 97 -7.73 -0.10 2.61
C LYS A 97 -6.40 0.53 2.22
N PHE A 98 -6.08 0.60 0.94
CA PHE A 98 -4.85 1.23 0.47
C PHE A 98 -4.74 2.69 0.94
N LEU A 99 -5.77 3.51 0.70
CA LEU A 99 -5.75 4.94 1.03
C LEU A 99 -5.60 5.18 2.54
N HIS A 100 -6.39 4.48 3.37
CA HIS A 100 -6.30 4.62 4.82
C HIS A 100 -4.96 4.15 5.38
N THR A 101 -4.40 3.07 4.82
CA THR A 101 -3.06 2.61 5.21
C THR A 101 -1.99 3.63 4.80
N MET A 102 -2.08 4.20 3.60
CA MET A 102 -1.16 5.23 3.12
C MET A 102 -1.15 6.45 4.04
N VAL A 103 -2.31 6.98 4.43
CA VAL A 103 -2.36 8.14 5.34
C VAL A 103 -1.99 7.78 6.77
N ALA A 104 -2.23 6.54 7.23
CA ALA A 104 -1.73 6.05 8.52
C ALA A 104 -0.18 5.95 8.57
N ARG A 105 0.48 5.83 7.42
CA ARG A 105 1.95 5.85 7.28
C ARG A 105 2.51 7.25 7.08
N PHE A 106 1.67 8.26 6.84
CA PHE A 106 2.13 9.62 6.60
C PHE A 106 2.90 10.17 7.82
N PRO A 107 3.89 11.07 7.64
CA PRO A 107 4.65 11.62 8.75
C PRO A 107 3.78 12.44 9.71
N ASP A 108 4.12 12.43 11.00
CA ASP A 108 3.48 13.33 11.98
C ASP A 108 3.89 14.79 11.73
N LYS A 109 5.11 15.00 11.23
CA LYS A 109 5.68 16.30 10.86
C LYS A 109 6.18 16.25 9.40
N PRO A 110 5.28 16.35 8.40
CA PRO A 110 5.63 16.24 7.00
C PRO A 110 6.36 17.48 6.49
N THR A 111 7.26 17.30 5.53
CA THR A 111 7.88 18.41 4.79
C THR A 111 6.87 19.02 3.82
N ASP A 112 7.10 20.25 3.33
CA ASP A 112 6.22 20.85 2.31
C ASP A 112 6.15 20.01 1.03
N SER A 113 7.24 19.32 0.69
CA SER A 113 7.28 18.36 -0.42
C SER A 113 6.36 17.17 -0.17
N ASP A 114 6.38 16.57 1.02
CA ASP A 114 5.48 15.45 1.38
C ASP A 114 4.01 15.89 1.33
N ARG A 115 3.72 17.10 1.81
CA ARG A 115 2.39 17.69 1.81
C ARG A 115 1.87 17.88 0.39
N LYS A 116 2.68 18.46 -0.49
CA LYS A 116 2.34 18.66 -1.91
C LYS A 116 2.23 17.35 -2.67
N THR A 117 3.05 16.36 -2.31
CA THR A 117 2.96 15.02 -2.88
C THR A 117 1.63 14.35 -2.53
N LEU A 118 1.22 14.41 -1.26
CA LEU A 118 -0.06 13.83 -0.82
C LEU A 118 -1.27 14.53 -1.45
N GLU A 119 -1.23 15.87 -1.53
CA GLU A 119 -2.26 16.67 -2.21
C GLU A 119 -2.38 16.28 -3.69
N SER A 120 -1.24 16.26 -4.40
CA SER A 120 -1.18 15.89 -5.82
C SER A 120 -1.64 14.45 -6.06
N PHE A 121 -1.28 13.53 -5.16
CA PHE A 121 -1.72 12.14 -5.21
C PHE A 121 -3.26 12.05 -5.21
N PHE A 122 -3.96 12.78 -4.34
CA PHE A 122 -5.43 12.70 -4.28
C PHE A 122 -6.10 13.34 -5.49
N LEU A 123 -5.54 14.42 -6.05
CA LEU A 123 -6.02 15.00 -7.31
C LEU A 123 -5.87 14.02 -8.47
N LEU A 124 -4.70 13.39 -8.61
CA LEU A 124 -4.42 12.35 -9.62
C LEU A 124 -5.30 11.12 -9.42
N PHE A 125 -5.45 10.65 -8.19
CA PHE A 125 -6.33 9.54 -7.82
C PHE A 125 -7.76 9.82 -8.27
N GLY A 126 -8.27 11.04 -8.04
CA GLY A 126 -9.60 11.43 -8.49
C GLY A 126 -9.79 11.37 -10.01
N ARG A 127 -8.71 11.52 -10.81
CA ARG A 127 -8.77 11.40 -12.27
C ARG A 127 -8.63 9.95 -12.75
N LEU A 128 -7.81 9.15 -12.07
CA LEU A 128 -7.41 7.80 -12.48
C LEU A 128 -8.26 6.68 -11.86
N TYR A 129 -9.11 6.98 -10.87
CA TYR A 129 -9.88 5.95 -10.19
C TYR A 129 -10.79 5.15 -11.17
N PRO A 130 -10.69 3.80 -11.23
CA PRO A 130 -11.27 3.00 -12.33
C PRO A 130 -12.79 2.77 -12.22
N CYS A 131 -13.49 3.68 -11.55
CA CYS A 131 -14.94 3.80 -11.54
C CYS A 131 -15.29 5.27 -11.83
N GLY A 132 -15.65 5.60 -13.07
CA GLY A 132 -15.78 7.00 -13.51
C GLY A 132 -16.84 7.81 -12.76
N ASP A 133 -17.97 7.20 -12.40
CA ASP A 133 -19.00 7.84 -11.57
C ASP A 133 -18.55 8.02 -10.12
N CYS A 134 -17.79 7.07 -9.58
CA CYS A 134 -17.17 7.21 -8.25
C CYS A 134 -16.12 8.32 -8.26
N ALA A 135 -15.29 8.38 -9.29
CA ALA A 135 -14.20 9.33 -9.49
C ALA A 135 -14.73 10.77 -9.60
N ARG A 136 -15.75 11.00 -10.44
CA ARG A 136 -16.46 12.29 -10.53
C ARG A 136 -17.02 12.74 -9.20
N HIS A 137 -17.67 11.84 -8.47
CA HIS A 137 -18.19 12.14 -7.14
C HIS A 137 -17.06 12.51 -6.17
N PHE A 138 -15.95 11.77 -6.18
CA PHE A 138 -14.79 12.05 -5.33
C PHE A 138 -14.16 13.40 -5.66
N ARG A 139 -13.98 13.74 -6.95
CA ARG A 139 -13.47 15.05 -7.39
C ARG A 139 -14.35 16.20 -6.88
N GLY A 140 -15.67 16.09 -7.02
CA GLY A 140 -16.58 17.11 -6.47
C GLY A 140 -16.56 17.22 -4.94
N MET A 141 -16.10 16.19 -4.22
CA MET A 141 -15.83 16.29 -2.79
C MET A 141 -14.48 16.96 -2.50
N LEU A 142 -13.43 16.69 -3.30
CA LEU A 142 -12.13 17.34 -3.15
C LEU A 142 -12.22 18.86 -3.31
N ASP A 143 -13.05 19.34 -4.25
CA ASP A 143 -13.27 20.78 -4.47
C ASP A 143 -13.83 21.49 -3.23
N LYS A 144 -14.64 20.78 -2.43
CA LYS A 144 -15.28 21.32 -1.22
C LYS A 144 -14.46 21.05 0.05
N TYR A 145 -13.73 19.95 0.06
CA TYR A 145 -13.03 19.42 1.24
C TYR A 145 -11.61 19.01 0.83
N PRO A 146 -10.70 19.98 0.60
CA PRO A 146 -9.36 19.69 0.11
C PRO A 146 -8.55 18.86 1.12
N PRO A 147 -7.56 18.05 0.65
CA PRO A 147 -6.71 17.23 1.49
C PRO A 147 -6.07 17.98 2.66
N GLN A 148 -6.26 17.47 3.88
CA GLN A 148 -5.59 18.01 5.07
C GLN A 148 -4.25 17.29 5.26
N THR A 149 -3.16 17.97 4.94
CA THR A 149 -1.82 17.36 4.86
C THR A 149 -0.88 17.79 5.98
N SER A 150 -1.35 18.49 7.01
CA SER A 150 -0.48 19.05 8.06
C SER A 150 0.17 18.02 8.97
N SER A 151 -0.40 16.82 9.10
CA SER A 151 0.13 15.71 9.88
C SER A 151 -0.56 14.40 9.51
N ARG A 152 -0.05 13.27 10.02
CA ARG A 152 -0.72 11.96 9.94
C ARG A 152 -2.16 12.02 10.43
N ASN A 153 -2.40 12.57 11.62
CA ASN A 153 -3.73 12.63 12.22
C ASN A 153 -4.67 13.52 11.41
N ALA A 154 -4.17 14.63 10.85
CA ALA A 154 -4.96 15.49 9.98
C ALA A 154 -5.37 14.75 8.68
N ALA A 155 -4.43 14.05 8.04
CA ALA A 155 -4.69 13.30 6.81
C ALA A 155 -5.63 12.11 7.04
N ALA A 156 -5.42 11.33 8.10
CA ALA A 156 -6.28 10.20 8.46
C ALA A 156 -7.69 10.64 8.85
N GLY A 157 -7.81 11.70 9.67
CA GLY A 157 -9.09 12.27 10.07
C GLY A 157 -9.89 12.81 8.87
N TRP A 158 -9.23 13.55 7.98
CA TRP A 158 -9.84 14.05 6.75
C TRP A 158 -10.33 12.92 5.84
N LEU A 159 -9.50 11.90 5.61
CA LEU A 159 -9.89 10.78 4.76
C LEU A 159 -11.05 9.98 5.38
N CYS A 160 -11.07 9.81 6.71
CA CYS A 160 -12.18 9.19 7.42
C CYS A 160 -13.49 9.98 7.24
N ALA A 161 -13.44 11.30 7.39
CA ALA A 161 -14.60 12.16 7.18
C ALA A 161 -15.14 12.04 5.75
N LEU A 162 -14.27 12.07 4.74
CA LEU A 162 -14.67 11.85 3.34
C LEU A 162 -15.27 10.47 3.10
N HIS A 163 -14.66 9.41 3.66
CA HIS A 163 -15.19 8.06 3.55
C HIS A 163 -16.59 7.98 4.17
N ASN A 164 -16.83 8.65 5.30
CA ASN A 164 -18.15 8.72 5.91
C ASN A 164 -19.19 9.48 5.06
N MET A 165 -18.78 10.49 4.27
CA MET A 165 -19.68 11.12 3.31
C MET A 165 -20.12 10.13 2.21
N VAL A 166 -19.20 9.28 1.76
CA VAL A 166 -19.53 8.18 0.82
C VAL A 166 -20.42 7.14 1.49
N ASN A 167 -20.14 6.75 2.74
CA ASN A 167 -20.98 5.83 3.50
C ASN A 167 -22.40 6.36 3.62
N LYS A 168 -22.56 7.62 4.02
CA LYS A 168 -23.87 8.27 4.09
C LYS A 168 -24.61 8.26 2.75
N ARG A 169 -23.91 8.57 1.64
CA ARG A 169 -24.50 8.52 0.29
C ARG A 169 -24.96 7.10 -0.10
N LEU A 170 -24.25 6.08 0.36
CA LEU A 170 -24.54 4.67 0.11
C LEU A 170 -25.41 4.03 1.21
N GLU A 171 -25.97 4.84 2.11
CA GLU A 171 -26.82 4.39 3.23
C GLU A 171 -26.14 3.38 4.17
N LYS A 172 -24.82 3.55 4.36
CA LYS A 172 -23.98 2.72 5.24
C LYS A 172 -23.77 3.39 6.60
N PRO A 173 -23.49 2.60 7.66
CA PRO A 173 -23.16 3.15 8.97
C PRO A 173 -21.99 4.13 8.92
N THR A 174 -22.04 5.16 9.75
CA THR A 174 -20.92 6.08 9.95
C THR A 174 -19.86 5.41 10.83
N PHE A 175 -18.60 5.48 10.41
CA PHE A 175 -17.46 5.03 11.18
C PHE A 175 -17.02 6.11 12.18
N ASP A 176 -16.71 5.71 13.41
CA ASP A 176 -16.17 6.61 14.44
C ASP A 176 -14.69 6.92 14.15
N CYS A 177 -14.42 8.10 13.60
CA CYS A 177 -13.06 8.50 13.22
C CYS A 177 -12.07 8.58 14.38
N THR A 178 -12.53 8.62 15.64
CA THR A 178 -11.62 8.55 16.79
C THR A 178 -10.89 7.21 16.89
N LYS A 179 -11.45 6.15 16.27
CA LYS A 179 -10.90 4.79 16.25
C LYS A 179 -10.07 4.48 15.00
N ILE A 180 -9.82 5.48 14.14
CA ILE A 180 -9.18 5.25 12.84
C ILE A 180 -7.74 4.76 12.97
N GLY A 181 -7.01 5.25 13.98
CA GLY A 181 -5.62 4.85 14.24
C GLY A 181 -5.48 3.40 14.69
N ASP A 182 -6.43 2.90 15.49
CA ASP A 182 -6.46 1.50 15.92
C ASP A 182 -6.91 0.56 14.79
N PHE A 183 -7.86 1.03 13.97
CA PHE A 183 -8.44 0.22 12.91
C PHE A 183 -7.51 0.05 11.70
N TYR A 184 -6.83 1.13 11.29
CA TYR A 184 -5.79 1.08 10.28
C TYR A 184 -4.43 1.18 10.94
N ASP A 185 -3.97 0.05 11.47
CA ASP A 185 -2.60 -0.09 11.95
C ASP A 185 -1.62 0.37 10.86
N CYS A 186 -0.71 1.27 11.25
CA CYS A 186 0.35 1.73 10.38
C CYS A 186 1.43 0.67 10.15
N GLY A 187 1.38 -0.49 10.80
CA GLY A 187 2.37 -1.55 10.64
C GLY A 187 3.79 -1.09 11.00
N CYS A 188 3.90 -0.09 11.88
CA CYS A 188 5.17 0.55 12.21
C CYS A 188 6.02 -0.24 13.21
N GLY A 189 5.61 -1.46 13.56
CA GLY A 189 6.23 -2.23 14.65
C GLY A 189 5.91 -1.65 16.04
N ASP A 190 6.45 -2.28 17.09
CA ASP A 190 6.23 -1.88 18.48
C ASP A 190 6.86 -0.51 18.85
N ASP A 191 7.59 0.12 17.93
CA ASP A 191 8.35 1.37 18.14
C ASP A 191 7.47 2.57 18.51
N LYS A 192 6.14 2.49 18.30
CA LYS A 192 5.18 3.53 18.72
C LYS A 192 4.84 3.51 20.20
N LYS A 193 4.96 2.37 20.89
CA LYS A 193 4.63 2.27 22.32
C LYS A 193 5.61 3.06 23.20
N GLU A 194 6.78 3.42 22.69
CA GLU A 194 7.76 4.25 23.41
C GLU A 194 7.66 5.75 23.10
N ALA A 195 7.20 6.12 21.89
CA ALA A 195 7.04 7.52 21.50
C ALA A 195 5.82 8.17 22.19
N ASP A 196 4.69 7.46 22.25
CA ASP A 196 3.51 7.92 23.00
C ASP A 196 3.80 7.98 24.50
N LYS A 197 4.62 7.07 25.04
CA LYS A 197 5.10 7.17 26.43
C LYS A 197 5.92 8.43 26.67
N LYS A 198 6.80 8.83 25.74
CA LYS A 198 7.62 10.06 25.90
C LYS A 198 6.82 11.37 25.79
N GLU A 199 5.73 11.41 25.04
CA GLU A 199 4.83 12.57 25.03
C GLU A 199 3.93 12.60 26.27
N THR A 200 3.48 11.44 26.75
CA THR A 200 2.66 11.34 27.97
C THR A 200 3.48 11.67 29.22
N ASP A 201 4.74 11.25 29.29
CA ASP A 201 5.64 11.52 30.45
C ASP A 201 5.98 13.02 30.57
N LYS A 202 6.09 13.75 29.45
CA LYS A 202 6.27 15.21 29.45
C LYS A 202 5.01 15.99 29.87
N GLY A 203 3.82 15.43 29.64
CA GLY A 203 2.56 16.01 30.14
C GLY A 203 2.29 15.68 31.62
N GLU A 204 2.81 14.57 32.11
CA GLU A 204 2.65 14.16 33.51
C GLU A 204 3.69 14.78 34.47
N GLU A 205 4.86 15.23 33.99
CA GLU A 205 5.87 15.87 34.84
C GLU A 205 5.42 17.25 35.36
N GLU A 206 4.55 17.97 34.63
CA GLU A 206 3.98 19.24 35.10
C GLU A 206 2.79 19.06 36.08
N ASP A 207 2.16 17.88 36.13
CA ASP A 207 0.96 17.64 36.95
C ASP A 207 1.21 16.75 38.20
N LYS A 208 2.36 16.07 38.30
CA LYS A 208 2.69 15.16 39.43
C LYS A 208 3.45 15.79 40.60
N LYS A 209 3.20 17.06 40.93
CA LYS A 209 3.55 17.58 42.28
C LYS A 209 2.56 17.15 43.37
N GLN A 210 1.57 16.30 43.08
CA GLN A 210 0.70 15.77 44.12
C GLN A 210 0.31 14.30 43.91
N LYS A 211 0.86 13.47 44.81
CA LYS A 211 0.31 12.22 45.36
C LYS A 211 0.95 10.90 44.88
N VAL A 212 1.73 10.36 45.81
CA VAL A 212 2.31 9.01 45.91
C VAL A 212 1.22 7.98 46.25
N THR A 213 1.21 6.80 45.61
CA THR A 213 1.52 5.45 46.18
C THR A 213 1.23 4.29 45.21
N ARG A 214 2.21 3.37 45.14
CA ARG A 214 2.32 1.98 44.64
C ARG A 214 1.06 1.10 44.54
N ASP A 215 0.97 0.22 43.54
CA ASP A 215 1.32 -1.22 43.65
C ASP A 215 1.15 -2.00 42.31
N GLU A 216 1.70 -3.22 42.28
CA GLU A 216 2.27 -3.99 41.16
C GLU A 216 1.31 -4.93 40.37
N GLY A 217 1.72 -5.27 39.13
CA GLY A 217 1.79 -6.66 38.66
C GLY A 217 0.73 -7.15 37.64
N GLY A 218 1.18 -7.77 36.54
CA GLY A 218 0.34 -8.67 35.73
C GLY A 218 0.79 -8.94 34.29
N ASP A 219 1.44 -10.10 34.11
CA ASP A 219 1.87 -10.76 32.86
C ASP A 219 0.75 -11.01 31.83
N ALA A 220 1.07 -10.94 30.54
CA ALA A 220 0.26 -11.57 29.48
C ALA A 220 1.06 -11.86 28.20
N THR A 221 1.27 -13.15 28.04
CA THR A 221 1.82 -13.95 26.94
C THR A 221 1.41 -13.50 25.52
N ILE A 222 2.37 -13.56 24.58
CA ILE A 222 2.17 -13.39 23.13
C ILE A 222 1.86 -14.74 22.47
N PRO A 223 0.75 -14.86 21.73
CA PRO A 223 0.69 -15.85 20.64
C PRO A 223 0.04 -15.31 19.34
N GLY A 224 0.70 -15.61 18.22
CA GLY A 224 -0.01 -16.12 17.03
C GLY A 224 -0.27 -15.15 15.87
N LEU A 225 0.66 -15.18 14.91
CA LEU A 225 0.51 -14.78 13.49
C LEU A 225 -0.49 -15.68 12.73
N GLY A 226 -1.72 -15.80 13.22
CA GLY A 226 -2.77 -16.63 12.61
C GLY A 226 -4.14 -15.96 12.52
N GLY A 227 -4.28 -14.72 13.02
CA GLY A 227 -5.56 -14.02 13.12
C GLY A 227 -5.89 -13.06 11.99
N LEU A 228 -4.93 -12.74 11.11
CA LEU A 228 -5.12 -11.68 10.11
C LEU A 228 -6.30 -12.01 9.19
N ASP A 229 -6.41 -13.22 8.66
CA ASP A 229 -7.41 -13.55 7.62
C ASP A 229 -8.88 -13.45 8.07
N LYS A 230 -9.18 -13.61 9.37
CA LYS A 230 -10.56 -13.60 9.89
C LYS A 230 -11.05 -12.22 10.33
N GLN A 231 -10.15 -11.27 10.55
CA GLN A 231 -10.50 -9.90 10.93
C GLN A 231 -10.94 -9.07 9.70
N TRP A 232 -10.47 -9.44 8.50
CA TRP A 232 -10.82 -8.74 7.27
C TRP A 232 -12.24 -9.01 6.78
N SER A 233 -12.77 -10.22 6.95
CA SER A 233 -14.13 -10.53 6.49
C SER A 233 -15.20 -9.81 7.30
N LYS A 234 -15.06 -9.74 8.63
CA LYS A 234 -16.11 -9.15 9.50
C LYS A 234 -16.12 -7.62 9.54
N ALA A 235 -15.02 -6.96 9.23
CA ALA A 235 -15.01 -5.50 9.06
C ALA A 235 -15.51 -5.07 7.66
N ILE A 236 -15.55 -5.99 6.70
CA ILE A 236 -15.93 -5.76 5.31
C ILE A 236 -17.44 -5.99 5.06
N GLU A 237 -18.10 -6.84 5.85
CA GLU A 237 -19.54 -7.10 5.69
C GLU A 237 -20.44 -5.96 6.20
N GLY A 238 -19.89 -5.01 6.97
CA GLY A 238 -20.60 -3.82 7.46
C GLY A 238 -20.21 -2.49 6.79
N LEU A 239 -19.30 -2.52 5.80
CA LEU A 239 -18.80 -1.36 5.05
C LEU A 239 -19.24 -1.38 3.59
#